data_AF-A0A973PSK2-F1
#
_entry.id   AF-A0A973PSK2-F1
#
_cell.length_a   1.000
_cell.length_b   1.000
_cell.length_c   1.000
_cell.angle_alpha   90.00
_cell.angle_beta   90.00
_cell.angle_gamma   90.00
#
_symmetry.space_group_name_H-M   'P 1'
#
loop_
_entity.id
_entity.type
_entity.pdbx_description
1 polymer ?
#
loop_
_entity_poly.entity_id
_entity_poly.type
_entity_poly.pdbx_seq_one_letter_code
_entity_poly.pdbx_strand_id
1 'polypeptide(L)'
;MTTEDLVHAYAASRTTRDLLADDLRFRDPLDDSDTGEAFVSSMERLFSGPVRGILEQEILVDGDRAAIFSVWDTVAGPARFAEHLTIRD
;
A
#
# COMPACT_ATOMS: atom_id res chain seq x y z
N MET A 1 -11.79 -3.51 15.39
CA MET A 1 -11.15 -4.01 14.15
C MET A 1 -9.75 -4.40 14.54
N THR A 2 -9.29 -5.60 14.17
CA THR A 2 -7.94 -6.06 14.54
C THR A 2 -6.90 -5.46 13.59
N THR A 3 -5.61 -5.52 13.97
CA THR A 3 -4.48 -5.21 13.09
C THR A 3 -4.57 -5.96 11.77
N GLU A 4 -4.88 -7.26 11.83
CA GLU A 4 -5.01 -8.11 10.65
C GLU A 4 -6.14 -7.60 9.73
N ASP A 5 -7.31 -7.28 10.29
CA ASP A 5 -8.42 -6.68 9.53
C ASP A 5 -8.02 -5.36 8.85
N LEU A 6 -7.28 -4.49 9.56
CA LEU A 6 -6.80 -3.21 9.04
C LEU A 6 -5.86 -3.40 7.85
N VAL A 7 -4.91 -4.33 7.96
CA VAL A 7 -3.95 -4.61 6.89
C VAL A 7 -4.64 -5.21 5.68
N HIS A 8 -5.58 -6.13 5.88
CA HIS A 8 -6.36 -6.70 4.78
C HIS A 8 -7.24 -5.66 4.09
N ALA A 9 -7.87 -4.76 4.85
CA ALA A 9 -8.64 -3.64 4.30
C ALA A 9 -7.75 -2.69 3.49
N TYR A 10 -6.58 -2.34 4.01
CA TYR A 10 -5.59 -1.53 3.31
C TYR A 10 -5.11 -2.25 2.04
N ALA A 11 -4.75 -3.53 2.11
CA ALA A 11 -4.28 -4.30 0.96
C ALA A 11 -5.35 -4.50 -0.13
N ALA A 12 -6.63 -4.37 0.19
CA ALA A 12 -7.69 -4.47 -0.81
C ALA A 12 -7.87 -3.17 -1.63
N SER A 13 -7.56 -2.02 -1.02
CA SER A 13 -7.86 -0.71 -1.61
C SER A 13 -6.61 0.11 -1.89
N ARG A 14 -5.69 0.22 -0.91
CA ARG A 14 -4.50 1.08 -0.84
C ARG A 14 -4.77 2.58 -1.03
N THR A 15 -5.96 2.97 -1.46
CA THR A 15 -6.39 4.35 -1.72
C THR A 15 -7.46 4.82 -0.74
N THR A 16 -7.90 3.98 0.20
CA THR A 16 -8.87 4.37 1.24
C THR A 16 -8.21 5.28 2.26
N ARG A 17 -8.51 6.57 2.17
CA ARG A 17 -7.95 7.60 3.06
C ARG A 17 -8.19 7.33 4.55
N ASP A 18 -9.36 6.79 4.90
CA ASP A 18 -9.74 6.52 6.30
C ASP A 18 -8.89 5.45 6.99
N LEU A 19 -8.10 4.68 6.22
CA LEU A 19 -7.17 3.68 6.75
C LEU A 19 -5.76 4.24 6.97
N LEU A 20 -5.53 5.53 6.67
CA LEU A 20 -4.21 6.14 6.72
C LEU A 20 -4.14 7.17 7.85
N ALA A 21 -3.00 7.21 8.53
CA ALA A 21 -2.72 8.24 9.52
C ALA A 21 -2.58 9.62 8.86
N ASP A 22 -2.99 10.68 9.56
CA ASP A 22 -2.81 12.05 9.10
C ASP A 22 -1.32 12.40 8.92
N ASP A 23 -0.46 11.85 9.80
CA ASP A 23 0.99 12.01 9.80
C ASP A 23 1.73 10.86 9.07
N LEU A 24 1.05 10.21 8.12
CA LEU A 24 1.62 9.11 7.32
C LEU A 24 2.97 9.52 6.75
N ARG A 25 3.96 8.63 6.90
CA ARG A 25 5.25 8.75 6.23
C ARG A 25 5.42 7.58 5.29
N PHE A 26 5.42 7.89 4.00
CA PHE A 26 5.70 6.94 2.93
C PHE A 26 7.05 7.28 2.30
N ARG A 27 7.88 6.25 2.12
CA ARG A 27 9.22 6.35 1.56
C ARG A 27 9.39 5.29 0.48
N ASP A 28 9.57 5.73 -0.75
CA ASP A 28 9.84 4.91 -1.92
C ASP A 28 11.02 5.54 -2.68
N PRO A 29 11.92 4.75 -3.29
CA PRO A 29 12.88 5.24 -4.28
C PRO A 29 12.36 6.29 -5.28
N LEU A 30 11.07 6.27 -5.61
CA LEU A 30 10.45 7.16 -6.60
C LEU A 30 9.66 8.33 -6.02
N ASP A 31 9.26 8.26 -4.75
CA ASP A 31 8.40 9.28 -4.13
C ASP A 31 8.52 9.24 -2.60
N ASP A 32 8.51 10.42 -2.00
CA ASP A 32 8.42 10.60 -0.56
C ASP A 32 7.14 11.40 -0.28
N SER A 33 6.22 10.82 0.49
CA SER A 33 4.97 11.46 0.86
C SER A 33 4.84 11.52 2.39
N ASP A 34 4.57 12.71 2.91
CA ASP A 34 4.44 12.95 4.35
C ASP A 34 2.98 13.21 4.79
N THR A 35 2.01 12.92 3.90
CA THR A 35 0.57 12.97 4.22
C THR A 35 -0.18 11.81 3.59
N GLY A 36 -1.27 11.38 4.23
CA GLY A 36 -2.18 10.35 3.68
C GLY A 36 -2.80 10.75 2.34
N GLU A 37 -3.08 12.03 2.13
CA GLU A 37 -3.65 12.54 0.86
C GLU A 37 -2.66 12.45 -0.30
N ALA A 38 -1.39 12.86 -0.07
CA ALA A 38 -0.36 12.78 -1.08
C ALA A 38 -0.10 11.32 -1.49
N PHE A 39 -0.06 10.43 -0.50
CA PHE A 39 0.06 8.99 -0.73
C PHE A 39 -1.10 8.44 -1.59
N VAL A 40 -2.35 8.72 -1.21
CA VAL A 40 -3.53 8.25 -1.98
C VAL A 40 -3.45 8.75 -3.41
N SER A 41 -3.15 10.03 -3.61
CA SER A 41 -3.01 10.60 -4.96
C SER A 41 -1.93 9.91 -5.79
N SER A 42 -0.79 9.56 -5.17
CA SER A 42 0.28 8.79 -5.84
C SER A 42 -0.18 7.39 -6.22
N MET A 43 -0.85 6.67 -5.32
CA MET A 43 -1.38 5.33 -5.60
C MET A 43 -2.47 5.34 -6.68
N GLU A 44 -3.38 6.31 -6.66
CA GLU A 44 -4.41 6.48 -7.69
C GLU A 44 -3.81 6.73 -9.07
N ARG A 45 -2.74 7.53 -9.17
CA ARG A 45 -2.03 7.75 -10.44
C ARG A 45 -1.37 6.47 -10.96
N LEU A 46 -0.84 5.63 -10.07
CA LEU A 46 -0.25 4.34 -10.46
C LEU A 46 -1.34 3.37 -10.97
N PHE A 47 -2.45 3.24 -10.24
CA PHE A 47 -3.54 2.32 -10.60
C PHE A 47 -4.42 2.81 -11.77
N SER A 48 -4.44 4.11 -12.07
CA SER A 48 -5.13 4.64 -13.26
C SER A 48 -4.26 4.66 -14.52
N GLY A 49 -2.96 4.41 -14.39
CA GLY A 49 -2.00 4.51 -15.49
C GLY A 49 -1.21 3.22 -15.70
N PRO A 50 0.02 3.13 -15.16
CA PRO A 50 0.94 2.05 -15.48
C PRO A 50 0.55 0.68 -14.91
N VAL A 51 -0.28 0.61 -13.86
CA VAL A 51 -0.67 -0.64 -13.20
C VAL A 51 -2.05 -1.08 -13.69
N ARG A 52 -2.16 -2.33 -14.16
CA ARG A 52 -3.40 -2.94 -14.66
C ARG A 52 -4.12 -3.79 -13.61
N GLY A 53 -3.40 -4.21 -12.58
CA GLY A 53 -3.94 -5.01 -11.49
C GLY A 53 -2.86 -5.67 -10.65
N ILE A 54 -3.30 -6.50 -9.71
CA ILE A 54 -2.44 -7.29 -8.82
C ILE A 54 -2.60 -8.76 -9.20
N LEU A 55 -1.49 -9.43 -9.51
CA LEU A 55 -1.45 -10.83 -9.91
C LEU A 55 -1.34 -11.76 -8.70
N GLU A 56 -0.50 -11.40 -7.74
CA GLU A 56 -0.22 -12.19 -6.55
C GLU A 56 -0.10 -11.24 -5.35
N GLN A 57 -0.56 -11.71 -4.20
CA GLN A 57 -0.45 -10.98 -2.94
C GLN A 57 -0.29 -11.94 -1.76
N GLU A 58 0.66 -11.65 -0.89
CA GLU A 58 0.88 -12.31 0.39
C GLU A 58 1.02 -11.26 1.49
N ILE A 59 0.43 -11.51 2.65
CA ILE A 59 0.40 -10.59 3.77
C ILE A 59 0.94 -11.32 4.99
N LEU A 60 1.91 -10.70 5.66
CA LEU A 60 2.42 -11.14 6.95
C LEU A 60 2.12 -10.06 7.99
N VAL A 61 1.55 -10.46 9.13
CA VAL A 61 1.23 -9.56 10.24
C VAL A 61 1.97 -10.04 11.49
N ASP A 62 2.65 -9.14 12.18
CA ASP A 62 3.36 -9.38 13.44
C ASP A 62 3.17 -8.18 14.39
N GLY A 63 2.24 -8.32 15.33
CA GLY A 63 1.94 -7.26 16.31
C GLY A 63 1.44 -5.98 15.64
N ASP A 64 2.21 -4.89 15.74
CA ASP A 64 1.92 -3.58 15.13
C ASP A 64 2.60 -3.39 13.77
N ARG A 65 3.15 -4.46 13.19
CA ARG A 65 3.86 -4.43 11.92
C ARG A 65 3.23 -5.38 10.92
N ALA A 66 3.32 -5.01 9.65
CA ALA A 66 2.96 -5.92 8.57
C ALA A 66 3.88 -5.75 7.37
N ALA A 67 3.98 -6.80 6.57
CA ALA A 67 4.60 -6.78 5.26
C ALA A 67 3.59 -7.27 4.22
N ILE A 68 3.47 -6.55 3.10
CA ILE A 68 2.67 -6.97 1.96
C ILE A 68 3.60 -7.20 0.78
N PHE A 69 3.66 -8.44 0.31
CA PHE A 69 4.36 -8.81 -0.91
C PHE A 69 3.36 -8.89 -2.03
N SER A 70 3.62 -8.19 -3.14
CA SER A 70 2.71 -8.19 -4.28
C SER A 70 3.44 -8.20 -5.61
N VAL A 71 2.81 -8.85 -6.59
CA VAL A 71 3.20 -8.80 -8.00
C VAL A 71 2.17 -7.98 -8.74
N TRP A 72 2.55 -6.81 -9.26
CA TRP A 72 1.67 -5.95 -10.02
C TRP A 72 1.82 -6.23 -11.51
N ASP A 73 0.71 -6.33 -12.22
CA ASP A 73 0.72 -6.31 -13.68
C ASP A 73 0.88 -4.85 -14.13
N THR A 74 1.96 -4.55 -14.82
CA THR A 74 2.23 -3.20 -15.32
C THR A 74 2.34 -3.18 -16.83
N VAL A 75 2.22 -1.99 -17.44
CA VAL A 75 2.43 -1.79 -18.87
C VAL A 75 3.82 -2.22 -19.36
N ALA A 76 4.82 -2.26 -18.47
CA ALA A 76 6.19 -2.68 -18.77
C ALA A 76 6.46 -4.17 -18.44
N GLY A 77 5.47 -4.89 -17.93
CA GLY A 77 5.57 -6.27 -17.45
C GLY A 77 5.40 -6.38 -15.92
N PRO A 78 5.41 -7.61 -15.38
CA PRO A 78 5.20 -7.83 -13.94
C PRO A 78 6.28 -7.17 -13.08
N ALA A 79 5.87 -6.45 -12.04
CA ALA A 79 6.77 -5.81 -11.08
C ALA A 79 6.50 -6.31 -9.66
N ARG A 80 7.56 -6.50 -8.87
CA ARG A 80 7.48 -7.03 -7.50
C ARG A 80 7.66 -5.91 -6.49
N PHE A 81 6.78 -5.86 -5.50
CA PHE A 81 6.79 -4.86 -4.44
C PHE A 81 6.73 -5.55 -3.07
N ALA A 82 7.45 -4.96 -2.12
CA ALA A 82 7.38 -5.29 -0.70
C ALA A 82 7.06 -4.00 0.06
N GLU A 83 5.85 -3.91 0.59
CA GLU A 83 5.40 -2.78 1.42
C GLU A 83 5.61 -3.15 2.89
N HIS A 84 6.29 -2.29 3.63
CA HIS A 84 6.49 -2.46 5.07
C HIS A 84 5.61 -1.45 5.81
N LEU A 85 4.71 -1.94 6.66
CA LEU A 85 3.71 -1.16 7.35
C LEU A 85 3.99 -1.13 8.85
N THR A 86 3.80 0.05 9.44
CA THR A 86 3.65 0.21 10.90
C THR A 86 2.22 0.68 11.16
N ILE A 87 1.52 -0.06 12.01
CA ILE A 87 0.09 0.08 12.26
C ILE A 87 -0.06 0.73 13.63
N ARG A 88 -0.97 1.72 13.71
CA ARG A 88 -1.25 2.44 14.95
C ARG A 88 -2.74 2.33 15.23
N ASP A 89 -3.08 2.03 16.48
CA ASP A 89 -4.46 2.06 16.99
C ASP A 89 -4.91 3.50 17.29
#